data_AF-A0A8T6QIQ9-F1
#
_entry.id   AF-A0A8T6QIQ9-F1
#
_cell.length_a   1.000
_cell.length_b   1.000
_cell.length_c   1.000
_cell.angle_alpha   90.00
_cell.angle_beta   90.00
_cell.angle_gamma   90.00
#
_symmetry.space_group_name_H-M   'P 1'
#
loop_
_entity.id
_entity.type
_entity.pdbx_description
1 polymer ?
#
loop_
_entity_poly.entity_id
_entity_poly.type
_entity_poly.pdbx_seq_one_letter_code
_entity_poly.pdbx_strand_id
1 'polypeptide(L)' 'MSKFTTPAILEMLDDYRWRLVEPFEFWLTDNPDDVIYVPEGYVTD' A
#
# COMPACT_ATOMS: atom_id res chain seq x y z
N MET A 1 -2.99 16.42 -12.89
CA MET A 1 -4.08 15.80 -12.10
C MET A 1 -3.35 15.01 -11.04
N SER A 2 -3.40 15.43 -9.78
CA SER A 2 -2.71 14.73 -8.69
C SER A 2 -3.15 13.27 -8.69
N LYS A 3 -2.21 12.33 -8.81
CA LYS A 3 -2.52 10.92 -8.67
C LYS A 3 -2.83 10.63 -7.21
N PHE A 4 -4.04 10.17 -6.97
CA PHE A 4 -4.54 9.90 -5.64
C PHE A 4 -4.07 8.52 -5.20
N THR A 5 -3.29 8.45 -4.13
CA THR A 5 -3.00 7.20 -3.43
C THR A 5 -4.32 6.56 -3.01
N THR A 6 -4.66 5.40 -3.58
CA THR A 6 -5.87 4.65 -3.23
C THR A 6 -5.73 4.12 -1.82
N PRO A 7 -6.76 4.16 -0.94
CA PRO A 7 -6.64 3.60 0.41
C PRO A 7 -6.20 2.13 0.40
N ALA A 8 -5.29 1.74 1.29
CA ALA A 8 -4.89 0.34 1.45
C ALA A 8 -5.98 -0.46 2.18
N ILE A 9 -6.28 -1.67 1.70
CA ILE A 9 -7.16 -2.62 2.40
C ILE A 9 -6.31 -3.57 3.23
N LEU A 10 -6.50 -3.52 4.55
CA LEU A 10 -5.73 -4.28 5.52
C LEU A 10 -6.61 -5.27 6.28
N GLU A 11 -6.05 -6.45 6.54
CA GLU A 11 -6.59 -7.43 7.48
C GLU A 11 -5.69 -7.47 8.72
N MET A 12 -6.28 -7.41 9.90
CA MET A 12 -5.55 -7.53 11.16
C MET A 12 -5.20 -9.00 11.39
N LEU A 13 -3.93 -9.29 11.66
CA LEU A 13 -3.48 -10.62 12.05
C LEU A 13 -3.54 -10.74 13.59
N ASP A 14 -2.46 -10.40 14.25
CA ASP A 14 -2.22 -10.46 15.70
C ASP A 14 -1.12 -9.43 16.07
N ASP A 15 -0.91 -9.15 17.36
CA ASP A 15 0.19 -8.29 17.83
C ASP A 15 0.35 -6.95 17.08
N TYR A 16 -0.76 -6.32 16.70
CA TYR A 16 -0.80 -5.08 15.90
C TYR A 16 -0.17 -5.19 14.49
N ARG A 17 0.02 -6.42 14.00
CA ARG A 17 0.44 -6.71 12.63
C ARG A 17 -0.75 -6.70 11.68
N TRP A 18 -0.54 -6.07 10.54
CA TRP A 18 -1.53 -5.94 9.48
C TRP A 18 -1.01 -6.58 8.22
N ARG A 19 -1.86 -7.33 7.55
CA ARG A 19 -1.59 -7.88 6.23
C ARG A 19 -2.32 -7.07 5.17
N LEU A 20 -1.59 -6.68 4.13
CA LEU A 20 -2.17 -6.07 2.95
C LEU A 20 -2.97 -7.12 2.16
N VAL A 21 -4.26 -6.87 1.96
CA VAL A 21 -5.19 -7.82 1.31
C VAL A 21 -5.07 -7.78 -0.21
N GLU A 22 -4.83 -6.59 -0.77
CA GLU A 22 -4.71 -6.35 -2.21
C GLU A 22 -3.49 -5.45 -2.49
N PRO A 23 -2.84 -5.57 -3.66
CA PRO A 23 -1.68 -4.73 -3.96
C PRO A 23 -2.03 -3.23 -3.94
N PHE A 24 -1.09 -2.41 -3.48
CA PHE A 24 -1.29 -0.98 -3.27
C PHE A 24 -0.13 -0.17 -3.89
N GLU A 25 -0.47 0.95 -4.51
CA GLU A 25 0.50 1.90 -5.08
C GLU A 25 0.54 3.18 -4.24
N PHE A 26 1.72 3.51 -3.73
CA PHE A 26 1.96 4.77 -3.05
C PHE A 26 2.58 5.78 -4.01
N TRP A 27 1.82 6.81 -4.35
CA TRP A 27 2.24 7.88 -5.24
C TRP A 27 2.89 9.01 -4.43
N LEU A 28 4.21 9.16 -4.54
CA LEU A 28 4.95 10.27 -3.90
C LEU A 28 4.79 11.59 -4.69
N THR A 29 4.71 11.48 -6.01
CA THR A 29 4.50 12.57 -6.96
C THR A 29 3.61 12.09 -8.11
N ASP A 30 3.37 12.95 -9.11
CA ASP A 30 2.68 12.55 -10.35
C ASP A 30 3.59 11.78 -11.34
N ASN A 31 4.87 11.59 -11.00
CA ASN A 31 5.84 10.86 -11.82
C ASN A 31 5.69 9.34 -11.61
N PRO A 32 5.48 8.52 -12.67
CA PRO A 32 5.42 7.06 -12.55
C PRO A 32 6.70 6.42 -12.00
N ASP A 33 7.85 7.08 -12.11
CA ASP A 33 9.11 6.56 -11.55
C ASP A 33 9.19 6.70 -10.03
N ASP A 34 8.32 7.53 -9.42
CA ASP A 34 8.26 7.78 -7.97
C ASP A 34 7.16 6.98 -7.27
N VAL A 35 6.75 5.84 -7.86
CA VAL A 35 5.69 4.97 -7.33
C VAL A 35 6.29 3.83 -6.54
N ILE A 36 5.83 3.65 -5.31
CA ILE A 36 6.17 2.47 -4.51
C ILE A 36 5.02 1.46 -4.65
N TYR A 37 5.32 0.32 -5.25
CA TYR A 37 4.40 -0.81 -5.33
C TYR A 37 4.57 -1.72 -4.11
N VAL A 38 3.49 -1.92 -3.36
CA VAL A 38 3.44 -2.84 -2.23
C VAL A 38 2.59 -4.06 -2.63
N PRO A 39 3.18 -5.27 -2.64
CA PRO A 39 2.47 -6.47 -3.09
C PRO A 39 1.46 -6.95 -2.05
N GLU A 40 0.43 -7.66 -2.51
CA GLU A 40 -0.49 -8.39 -1.63
C GLU A 40 0.29 -9.32 -0.67
N GLY A 41 -0.25 -9.48 0.53
CA GLY A 41 0.37 -10.30 1.56
C GLY A 41 1.55 -9.65 2.29
N TYR A 42 1.93 -8.41 1.96
CA TYR A 42 2.88 -7.65 2.78
C TYR A 42 2.37 -7.53 4.22
N VAL A 43 3.22 -7.82 5.20
CA VAL A 43 2.89 -7.75 6.63
C VAL A 43 3.68 -6.62 7.28
N THR A 44 3.00 -5.77 8.03
CA THR A 44 3.66 -4.72 8.82
C THR A 44 4.40 -5.34 10.01
N ASP A 45 5.62 -4.85 10.27
CA ASP A 45 6.37 -5.08 11.50
C ASP A 45 5.75 -4.30 12.66
#